data_AF-A0A382V4G1-F1
#
_entry.id   AF-A0A382V4G1-F1
#
_cell.length_a   1.000
_cell.length_b   1.000
_cell.length_c   1.000
_cell.angle_alpha   90.00
_cell.angle_beta   90.00
_cell.angle_gamma   90.00
#
_symmetry.space_group_name_H-M   'P 1'
#
loop_
_entity.id
_entity.type
_entity.pdbx_description
1 polymer ?
#
loop_
_entity_poly.entity_id
_entity_poly.type
_entity_poly.pdbx_seq_one_letter_code
_entity_poly.pdbx_strand_id
1 'polypeptide(L)'
;SDKIGDPYMFFLESIPYSFYSILTLFLVLICGLMLRDFGPMRKAEERCRSTGKVLRDGAKPLFDDTMSQMGSSEDLKPRWINAVLPIFCVIAFTLIGLYTTGLDALKEAAAGGDSAAATSVINGNIGDIIRKGDSFSALLWGTMGASMVAILMALGQRFSLDETISAWINGARSIVLALITLLLAWSIGAVCKDLHTGAYVASISSGVLTPEILPLIAFISSAIIAVATGTSYGTMGLMVPIFLGQLIFPMAADAGLDADTSRHLALALLAAILGGSVFGDHCSPIS
;
A
#
# COMPACT_ATOMS: atom_id res chain seq x y z
N SER A 1 -4.04 -2.58 20.22
CA SER A 1 -4.02 -1.23 19.64
C SER A 1 -3.06 -0.33 20.41
N ASP A 2 -3.11 -0.30 21.74
CA ASP A 2 -2.31 0.64 22.56
C ASP A 2 -0.78 0.51 22.54
N LYS A 3 -0.20 -0.55 21.98
CA LYS A 3 1.27 -0.76 22.01
C LYS A 3 2.04 0.00 20.94
N ILE A 4 1.38 0.50 19.89
CA ILE A 4 2.02 1.16 18.73
C ILE A 4 1.93 2.71 18.84
N GLY A 5 1.08 3.22 19.71
CA GLY A 5 0.72 4.65 19.74
C GLY A 5 -0.14 5.03 18.54
N ASP A 6 -0.06 6.28 18.11
CA ASP A 6 -0.78 6.77 16.93
C ASP A 6 -0.23 6.11 15.64
N PRO A 7 -1.05 5.33 14.88
CA PRO A 7 -0.60 4.66 13.66
C PRO A 7 -0.03 5.61 12.61
N TYR A 8 -0.54 6.84 12.52
CA TYR A 8 -0.07 7.83 11.55
C TYR A 8 1.35 8.29 11.88
N MET A 9 1.59 8.66 13.14
CA MET A 9 2.93 9.06 13.60
C MET A 9 3.90 7.89 13.54
N PHE A 10 3.45 6.69 13.90
CA PHE A 10 4.25 5.48 13.80
C PHE A 10 4.70 5.19 12.36
N PHE A 11 3.82 5.39 11.38
CA PHE A 11 4.19 5.28 9.97
C PHE A 11 5.23 6.34 9.57
N LEU A 12 5.04 7.61 9.96
CA LEU A 12 5.99 8.67 9.64
C LEU A 12 7.38 8.42 10.25
N GLU A 13 7.43 7.95 11.50
CA GLU A 13 8.66 7.58 12.18
C GLU A 13 9.35 6.35 11.56
N SER A 14 8.64 5.54 10.78
CA SER A 14 9.23 4.39 10.07
C SER A 14 9.94 4.78 8.77
N ILE A 15 9.73 6.00 8.26
CA ILE A 15 10.33 6.47 7.00
C ILE A 15 11.87 6.42 7.04
N PRO A 16 12.57 6.91 8.08
CA PRO A 16 14.03 6.84 8.14
C PRO A 16 14.58 5.40 8.16
N TYR A 17 13.79 4.43 8.64
CA TYR A 17 14.15 3.01 8.68
C TYR A 17 13.95 2.31 7.33
N SER A 18 13.30 2.96 6.36
CA SER A 18 12.96 2.38 5.06
C SER A 18 14.16 2.43 4.09
N PHE A 19 15.25 1.77 4.48
CA PHE A 19 16.52 1.77 3.74
C PHE A 19 16.35 1.32 2.29
N TYR A 20 15.56 0.28 2.05
CA TYR A 20 15.30 -0.20 0.69
C TYR A 20 14.68 0.89 -0.19
N SER A 21 13.61 1.54 0.27
CA SER A 21 12.93 2.60 -0.49
C SER A 21 13.85 3.79 -0.76
N ILE A 22 14.63 4.20 0.24
CA ILE A 22 15.59 5.30 0.12
C ILE A 22 16.67 4.95 -0.92
N LEU A 23 17.27 3.75 -0.82
CA LEU A 23 18.29 3.29 -1.75
C LEU A 23 17.74 3.15 -3.18
N THR A 24 16.50 2.69 -3.34
CA THR A 24 15.85 2.59 -4.64
C THR A 24 15.60 3.97 -5.25
N LEU A 25 15.19 4.98 -4.47
CA LEU A 25 15.08 6.36 -4.95
C LEU A 25 16.43 6.92 -5.43
N PHE A 26 17.50 6.67 -4.67
CA PHE A 26 18.85 7.02 -5.10
C PHE A 26 19.26 6.28 -6.38
N LEU A 27 18.94 4.99 -6.49
CA LEU A 27 19.23 4.18 -7.67
C LEU A 27 18.51 4.74 -8.91
N VAL A 28 17.22 5.06 -8.79
CA VAL A 28 16.43 5.67 -9.88
C VAL A 28 17.02 7.01 -10.31
N LEU A 29 17.43 7.85 -9.36
CA LEU A 29 18.11 9.11 -9.65
C LEU A 29 19.42 8.89 -10.40
N ILE A 30 20.24 7.93 -9.96
CA ILE A 30 21.50 7.58 -10.62
C ILE A 30 21.25 7.06 -12.04
N CYS A 31 20.28 6.15 -12.24
CA CYS A 31 19.91 5.65 -13.56
C CYS A 31 19.42 6.78 -14.48
N GLY A 32 18.62 7.72 -13.95
CA GLY A 32 18.14 8.88 -14.69
C GLY A 32 19.26 9.84 -15.11
N LEU A 33 20.24 10.09 -14.24
CA LEU A 33 21.39 10.95 -14.55
C LEU A 33 22.41 10.27 -15.47
N MET A 34 22.64 8.97 -15.30
CA MET A 34 23.58 8.19 -16.11
C MET A 34 22.97 7.76 -17.45
N LEU A 35 21.65 7.85 -17.62
CA LEU A 35 20.90 7.38 -18.79
C LEU A 35 21.29 5.95 -19.18
N ARG A 36 21.53 5.11 -18.18
CA ARG A 36 22.07 3.77 -18.37
C ARG A 36 21.48 2.80 -17.36
N ASP A 37 20.83 1.78 -17.87
CA ASP A 37 20.35 0.67 -17.08
C ASP A 37 21.47 -0.33 -16.73
N PHE A 38 21.21 -1.22 -15.78
CA PHE A 38 22.16 -2.24 -15.34
C PHE A 38 21.69 -3.66 -15.70
N GLY A 39 22.65 -4.57 -15.88
CA GLY A 39 22.39 -6.01 -16.00
C GLY A 39 21.55 -6.42 -17.22
N PRO A 40 20.54 -7.31 -17.05
CA PRO A 40 19.67 -7.76 -18.14
C PRO A 40 18.85 -6.64 -18.79
N MET A 41 18.46 -5.63 -18.00
CA MET A 41 17.66 -4.50 -18.47
C MET A 41 18.42 -3.65 -19.48
N ARG A 42 19.71 -3.41 -19.25
CA ARG A 42 20.60 -2.77 -20.23
C ARG A 42 20.68 -3.51 -21.55
N LYS A 43 20.74 -4.86 -21.53
CA LYS A 43 20.75 -5.66 -22.76
C LYS A 43 19.43 -5.54 -23.52
N ALA A 44 18.31 -5.42 -22.80
CA ALA A 44 17.00 -5.18 -23.40
C ALA A 44 16.92 -3.77 -24.01
N GLU A 45 17.46 -2.76 -23.33
CA GLU A 45 17.57 -1.39 -23.83
C GLU A 45 18.43 -1.31 -25.10
N GLU A 46 19.63 -1.89 -25.08
CA GLU A 46 20.54 -1.96 -26.23
C GLU A 46 19.89 -2.72 -27.39
N ARG A 47 19.17 -3.82 -27.13
CA ARG A 47 18.38 -4.52 -28.15
C ARG A 47 17.32 -3.61 -28.76
N CYS A 48 16.52 -2.94 -27.94
CA CYS A 48 15.45 -2.06 -28.40
C CYS A 48 16.00 -0.91 -29.24
N ARG A 49 17.11 -0.29 -28.80
CA ARG A 49 17.76 0.82 -29.52
C ARG A 49 18.45 0.38 -30.82
N SER A 50 19.11 -0.78 -30.84
CA SER A 50 19.88 -1.24 -32.01
C SER A 50 19.03 -2.00 -33.05
N THR A 51 18.02 -2.74 -32.61
CA THR A 51 17.21 -3.61 -33.49
C THR A 51 15.76 -3.18 -33.62
N GLY A 52 15.30 -2.21 -32.82
CA GLY A 52 13.88 -1.80 -32.76
C GLY A 52 12.96 -2.82 -32.09
N LYS A 53 13.45 -4.00 -31.68
CA LYS A 53 12.64 -5.06 -31.08
C LYS A 53 12.45 -4.85 -29.57
N VAL A 54 11.26 -4.39 -29.19
CA VAL A 54 10.84 -4.24 -27.78
C VAL A 54 10.80 -5.60 -27.08
N LEU A 55 10.26 -6.61 -27.76
CA LEU A 55 10.18 -7.99 -27.25
C LEU A 55 11.38 -8.82 -27.69
N ARG A 56 11.79 -9.76 -26.83
CA ARG A 56 12.76 -10.82 -27.18
C ARG A 56 12.12 -11.77 -28.18
N ASP A 57 12.91 -12.31 -29.11
CA ASP A 57 12.45 -13.38 -29.99
C ASP A 57 11.99 -14.60 -29.15
N GLY A 58 10.71 -14.97 -29.29
CA GLY A 58 10.04 -16.02 -28.51
C GLY A 58 9.51 -15.59 -27.14
N ALA A 59 9.47 -14.29 -26.82
CA ALA A 59 8.82 -13.81 -25.60
C ALA A 59 7.31 -14.04 -25.66
N LYS A 60 6.75 -14.60 -24.59
CA LYS A 60 5.31 -14.60 -24.32
C LYS A 60 5.05 -13.55 -23.25
N PRO A 61 4.29 -12.49 -23.53
CA PRO A 61 3.85 -11.54 -22.50
C PRO A 61 3.14 -12.31 -21.37
N LEU A 62 3.44 -11.97 -20.12
CA LEU A 62 2.81 -12.61 -18.96
C LEU A 62 1.36 -12.15 -18.74
N PHE A 63 1.01 -10.95 -19.20
CA PHE A 63 -0.34 -10.43 -19.13
C PHE A 63 -1.12 -10.84 -20.37
N ASP A 64 -2.30 -11.40 -20.14
CA ASP A 64 -3.27 -11.73 -21.18
C ASP A 64 -3.64 -10.45 -21.94
N ASP A 65 -3.95 -10.62 -23.22
CA ASP A 65 -4.19 -9.53 -24.17
C ASP A 65 -5.42 -8.66 -23.81
N THR A 66 -6.06 -8.85 -22.66
CA THR A 66 -7.27 -8.11 -22.25
C THR A 66 -7.00 -6.65 -21.89
N MET A 67 -5.82 -6.28 -21.39
CA MET A 67 -5.44 -4.86 -21.22
C MET A 67 -4.98 -4.21 -22.53
N SER A 68 -4.34 -4.95 -23.43
CA SER A 68 -3.98 -4.50 -24.79
C SER A 68 -5.16 -4.50 -25.76
N GLN A 69 -6.21 -5.28 -25.48
CA GLN A 69 -7.49 -5.34 -26.20
C GLN A 69 -8.59 -4.48 -25.57
N MET A 70 -8.31 -3.69 -24.52
CA MET A 70 -9.14 -2.51 -24.24
C MET A 70 -8.94 -1.56 -25.42
N GLY A 71 -9.75 -1.77 -26.46
CA GLY A 71 -9.56 -1.25 -27.79
C GLY A 71 -9.18 0.22 -27.76
N SER A 72 -7.95 0.51 -28.15
CA SER A 72 -7.70 1.76 -28.83
C SER A 72 -8.51 1.66 -30.12
N SER A 73 -9.74 2.19 -30.13
CA SER A 73 -10.29 2.60 -31.40
C SER A 73 -9.26 3.55 -32.01
N GLU A 74 -8.77 3.22 -33.19
CA GLU A 74 -7.64 3.91 -33.85
C GLU A 74 -7.89 5.42 -34.06
N ASP A 75 -9.12 5.89 -33.79
CA ASP A 75 -9.59 7.28 -33.94
C ASP A 75 -9.65 8.11 -32.65
N LEU A 76 -9.37 7.55 -31.45
CA LEU A 76 -9.43 8.32 -30.22
C LEU A 76 -8.10 8.99 -29.87
N LYS A 77 -8.07 10.33 -29.90
CA LYS A 77 -6.94 11.10 -29.37
C LYS A 77 -6.77 10.83 -27.87
N PRO A 78 -5.63 10.28 -27.42
CA PRO A 78 -5.40 10.03 -26.00
C PRO A 78 -5.37 11.37 -25.25
N ARG A 79 -6.23 11.50 -24.24
CA ARG A 79 -6.28 12.69 -23.37
C ARG A 79 -5.84 12.29 -21.97
N TRP A 80 -4.69 12.81 -21.54
CA TRP A 80 -4.14 12.57 -20.20
C TRP A 80 -5.14 12.91 -19.06
N ILE A 81 -6.05 13.84 -19.31
CA ILE A 81 -7.10 14.24 -18.36
C ILE A 81 -8.06 13.10 -17.99
N ASN A 82 -8.23 12.11 -18.89
CA ASN A 82 -9.08 10.94 -18.63
C ASN A 82 -8.52 10.03 -17.53
N ALA A 83 -7.20 10.05 -17.33
CA ALA A 83 -6.55 9.32 -16.24
C ALA A 83 -6.43 10.19 -14.99
N VAL A 84 -6.01 11.45 -15.15
CA VAL A 84 -5.69 12.31 -13.99
C VAL A 84 -6.94 12.80 -13.26
N LEU A 85 -8.03 13.12 -13.96
CA LEU A 85 -9.20 13.72 -13.31
C LEU A 85 -9.89 12.76 -12.31
N PRO A 86 -10.17 11.48 -12.66
CA PRO A 86 -10.74 10.55 -11.69
C PRO A 86 -9.84 10.33 -10.46
N ILE A 87 -8.52 10.22 -10.66
CA ILE A 87 -7.55 10.05 -9.56
C ILE A 87 -7.56 11.27 -8.65
N PHE A 88 -7.54 12.48 -9.21
CA PHE A 88 -7.64 13.70 -8.44
C PHE A 88 -8.95 13.78 -7.65
N CYS A 89 -10.07 13.36 -8.25
CA CYS A 89 -11.36 13.30 -7.57
C CYS A 89 -11.34 12.35 -6.35
N VAL A 90 -10.69 11.19 -6.44
CA VAL A 90 -10.53 10.29 -5.28
C VAL A 90 -9.84 11.04 -4.14
N ILE A 91 -8.69 11.66 -4.42
CA ILE A 91 -7.89 12.36 -3.40
C ILE A 91 -8.69 13.53 -2.81
N ALA A 92 -9.28 14.37 -3.66
CA ALA A 92 -10.02 15.55 -3.22
C ALA A 92 -11.24 15.16 -2.37
N PHE A 93 -12.07 14.23 -2.83
CA PHE A 93 -13.25 13.79 -2.09
C PHE A 93 -12.90 13.04 -0.81
N THR A 94 -11.81 12.26 -0.77
CA THR A 94 -11.35 11.64 0.47
C THR A 94 -10.82 12.67 1.46
N LEU A 95 -10.05 13.67 1.04
CA LEU A 95 -9.58 14.75 1.94
C LEU A 95 -10.75 15.59 2.46
N ILE A 96 -11.73 15.91 1.60
CA ILE A 96 -12.95 16.61 2.01
C ILE A 96 -13.73 15.75 3.01
N GLY A 97 -13.95 14.47 2.72
CA GLY A 97 -14.66 13.55 3.60
C GLY A 97 -13.98 13.41 4.97
N LEU A 98 -12.66 13.33 5.01
CA LEU A 98 -11.90 13.25 6.24
C LEU A 98 -11.96 14.55 7.04
N TYR A 99 -11.94 15.70 6.35
CA TYR A 99 -12.11 17.01 6.96
C TYR A 99 -13.51 17.20 7.56
N THR A 100 -14.57 16.87 6.81
CA THR A 100 -15.95 17.07 7.29
C THR A 100 -16.28 16.12 8.44
N THR A 101 -15.97 14.82 8.29
CA THR A 101 -16.23 13.84 9.36
C THR A 101 -15.40 14.14 10.61
N GLY A 102 -14.15 14.58 10.45
CA GLY A 102 -13.29 14.97 11.56
C GLY A 102 -13.75 16.23 12.28
N LEU A 103 -14.25 17.22 11.54
CA LEU A 103 -14.79 18.45 12.10
C LEU A 103 -16.07 18.17 12.91
N ASP A 104 -16.95 17.32 12.39
CA ASP A 104 -18.19 16.96 13.07
C ASP A 104 -17.88 16.17 14.35
N ALA A 105 -16.96 15.20 14.29
CA ALA A 105 -16.49 14.46 15.48
C ALA A 105 -15.85 15.36 16.54
N LEU A 106 -15.10 16.39 16.12
CA LEU A 106 -14.50 17.36 17.04
C LEU A 106 -15.54 18.31 17.65
N LYS A 107 -16.54 18.73 16.89
CA LYS A 107 -17.66 19.55 17.41
C LYS A 107 -18.49 18.78 18.42
N GLU A 108 -18.76 17.50 18.18
CA GLU A 108 -19.43 16.62 19.14
C GLU A 108 -18.61 16.45 20.42
N ALA A 109 -17.29 16.24 20.29
CA ALA A 109 -16.39 16.16 21.44
C ALA A 109 -16.32 17.47 22.24
N ALA A 110 -16.31 18.63 21.55
CA ALA A 110 -16.36 19.94 22.18
C ALA A 110 -17.69 20.20 22.90
N ALA A 111 -18.82 19.77 22.32
CA ALA A 111 -20.13 19.83 22.94
C ALA A 111 -20.26 18.91 24.17
N GLY A 112 -19.49 17.81 24.21
CA GLY A 112 -19.35 16.91 25.35
C GLY A 112 -18.45 17.40 26.48
N GLY A 113 -17.88 18.61 26.38
CA GLY A 113 -17.07 19.23 27.43
C GLY A 113 -15.55 19.05 27.31
N ASP A 114 -15.05 18.48 26.21
CA ASP A 114 -13.62 18.35 25.97
C ASP A 114 -13.00 19.69 25.50
N SER A 115 -12.33 20.38 26.42
CA SER A 115 -11.70 21.68 26.17
C SER A 115 -10.56 21.62 25.15
N ALA A 116 -9.92 20.45 25.00
CA ALA A 116 -8.89 20.25 23.98
C ALA A 116 -9.50 20.18 22.57
N ALA A 117 -10.67 19.55 22.42
CA ALA A 117 -11.42 19.51 21.17
C ALA A 117 -12.01 20.88 20.79
N ALA A 118 -12.50 21.65 21.77
CA ALA A 118 -12.96 23.01 21.53
C ALA A 118 -11.82 23.92 21.03
N THR A 119 -10.63 23.77 21.61
CA THR A 119 -9.44 24.54 21.22
C THR A 119 -8.93 24.16 19.82
N SER A 120 -8.96 22.87 19.44
CA SER A 120 -8.54 22.43 18.11
C SER A 120 -9.50 22.84 17.00
N VAL A 121 -10.82 22.91 17.29
CA VAL A 121 -11.82 23.48 16.37
C VAL A 121 -11.61 24.97 16.15
N ILE A 122 -11.28 25.72 17.21
CA ILE A 122 -11.04 27.17 17.13
C ILE A 122 -9.71 27.48 16.43
N ASN A 123 -8.66 26.72 16.73
CA ASN A 123 -7.33 26.93 16.15
C ASN A 123 -7.22 26.40 14.70
N GLY A 124 -8.19 25.63 14.23
CA GLY A 124 -8.21 25.10 12.86
C GLY A 124 -7.04 24.15 12.58
N ASN A 125 -6.58 23.39 13.58
CA ASN A 125 -5.45 22.47 13.39
C ASN A 125 -5.88 21.30 12.50
N ILE A 126 -5.52 21.37 11.22
CA ILE A 126 -5.86 20.38 10.19
C ILE A 126 -5.43 18.96 10.60
N GLY A 127 -4.30 18.85 11.31
CA GLY A 127 -3.81 17.56 11.81
C GLY A 127 -4.76 16.87 12.79
N ASP A 128 -5.34 17.63 13.73
CA ASP A 128 -6.27 17.09 14.73
C ASP A 128 -7.62 16.72 14.11
N ILE A 129 -8.06 17.50 13.11
CA ILE A 129 -9.30 17.23 12.35
C ILE A 129 -9.16 15.93 11.57
N ILE A 130 -8.09 15.80 10.77
CA ILE A 130 -7.80 14.60 9.97
C ILE A 130 -7.70 13.37 10.87
N ARG A 131 -7.06 13.51 12.04
CA ARG A 131 -6.86 12.42 12.99
C ARG A 131 -8.15 11.85 13.57
N LYS A 132 -9.15 12.71 13.85
CA LYS A 132 -10.46 12.26 14.35
C LYS A 132 -11.45 11.91 13.23
N GLY A 133 -11.10 12.13 11.97
CA GLY A 133 -11.98 11.84 10.84
C GLY A 133 -12.21 10.35 10.62
N ASP A 134 -13.40 10.01 10.13
CA ASP A 134 -13.74 8.63 9.76
C ASP A 134 -13.17 8.32 8.37
N SER A 135 -12.06 7.57 8.37
CA SER A 135 -11.38 7.16 7.15
C SER A 135 -12.26 6.26 6.27
N PHE A 136 -13.15 5.45 6.84
CA PHE A 136 -14.01 4.55 6.07
C PHE A 136 -15.01 5.34 5.23
N SER A 137 -15.77 6.25 5.86
CA SER A 137 -16.73 7.10 5.15
C SER A 137 -16.05 8.01 4.12
N ALA A 138 -14.89 8.58 4.46
CA ALA A 138 -14.12 9.42 3.55
C ALA A 138 -13.63 8.67 2.30
N LEU A 139 -13.16 7.43 2.45
CA LEU A 139 -12.77 6.57 1.33
C LEU A 139 -13.97 6.14 0.48
N LEU A 140 -15.12 5.88 1.11
CA LEU A 140 -16.35 5.52 0.41
C LEU A 140 -16.85 6.67 -0.48
N TRP A 141 -16.89 7.90 0.05
CA TRP A 141 -17.24 9.08 -0.74
C TRP A 141 -16.21 9.35 -1.86
N GLY A 142 -14.93 9.17 -1.56
CA GLY A 142 -13.85 9.33 -2.53
C GLY A 142 -13.97 8.41 -3.74
N THR A 143 -14.11 7.11 -3.48
CA THR A 143 -14.20 6.08 -4.53
C THR A 143 -15.51 6.16 -5.31
N MET A 144 -16.65 6.41 -4.64
CA MET A 144 -17.94 6.59 -5.30
C MET A 144 -17.96 7.85 -6.16
N GLY A 145 -17.46 8.98 -5.64
CA GLY A 145 -17.41 10.24 -6.35
C GLY A 145 -16.50 10.17 -7.59
N ALA A 146 -15.31 9.57 -7.46
CA ALA A 146 -14.42 9.38 -8.59
C ALA A 146 -14.96 8.41 -9.65
N SER A 147 -15.60 7.32 -9.22
CA SER A 147 -16.25 6.38 -10.14
C SER A 147 -17.38 7.06 -10.92
N MET A 148 -18.18 7.89 -10.25
CA MET A 148 -19.22 8.68 -10.89
C MET A 148 -18.63 9.66 -11.92
N VAL A 149 -17.57 10.38 -11.55
CA VAL A 149 -16.87 11.30 -12.48
C VAL A 149 -16.33 10.54 -13.70
N ALA A 150 -15.70 9.38 -13.50
CA ALA A 150 -15.19 8.56 -14.60
C ALA A 150 -16.32 8.10 -15.55
N ILE A 151 -17.46 7.67 -15.01
CA ILE A 151 -18.64 7.29 -15.81
C ILE A 151 -19.17 8.49 -16.60
N LEU A 152 -19.33 9.65 -15.95
CA LEU A 152 -19.80 10.87 -16.63
C LEU A 152 -18.84 11.32 -17.74
N MET A 153 -17.53 11.18 -17.55
CA MET A 153 -16.53 11.47 -18.58
C MET A 153 -16.65 10.52 -19.76
N ALA A 154 -16.80 9.22 -19.52
CA ALA A 154 -16.98 8.22 -20.58
C ALA A 154 -18.24 8.51 -21.40
N LEU A 155 -19.36 8.80 -20.74
CA LEU A 155 -20.60 9.19 -21.41
C LEU A 155 -20.46 10.50 -22.20
N GLY A 156 -19.77 11.50 -21.64
CA GLY A 156 -19.46 12.76 -22.33
C GLY A 156 -18.54 12.58 -23.56
N GLN A 157 -17.78 11.49 -23.61
CA GLN A 157 -16.95 11.09 -24.75
C GLN A 157 -17.67 10.18 -25.74
N ARG A 158 -18.98 10.01 -25.59
CA ARG A 158 -19.88 9.24 -26.47
C ARG A 158 -19.69 7.72 -26.40
N PHE A 159 -19.08 7.21 -25.33
CA PHE A 159 -19.16 5.79 -25.02
C PHE A 159 -20.58 5.41 -24.61
N SER A 160 -21.00 4.19 -24.92
CA SER A 160 -22.32 3.70 -24.51
C SER A 160 -22.36 3.42 -23.00
N LEU A 161 -23.55 3.49 -22.39
CA LEU A 161 -23.73 3.11 -20.98
C LEU A 161 -23.31 1.66 -20.73
N ASP A 162 -23.65 0.76 -21.65
CA ASP A 162 -23.32 -0.66 -21.56
C ASP A 162 -21.80 -0.90 -21.55
N GLU A 163 -21.08 -0.24 -22.47
CA GLU A 163 -19.62 -0.32 -22.55
C GLU A 163 -18.96 0.27 -21.31
N THR A 164 -19.46 1.42 -20.82
CA THR A 164 -18.93 2.10 -19.64
C THR A 164 -19.13 1.24 -18.38
N ILE A 165 -20.32 0.66 -18.19
CA ILE A 165 -20.63 -0.20 -17.06
C ILE A 165 -19.84 -1.51 -17.17
N SER A 166 -19.72 -2.10 -18.36
CA SER A 166 -18.92 -3.30 -18.59
C SER A 166 -17.44 -3.09 -18.27
N ALA A 167 -16.87 -1.95 -18.68
CA ALA A 167 -15.50 -1.56 -18.33
C ALA A 167 -15.35 -1.37 -16.81
N TRP A 168 -16.30 -0.71 -16.15
CA TRP A 168 -16.31 -0.56 -14.69
C TRP A 168 -16.38 -1.91 -13.96
N ILE A 169 -17.23 -2.84 -14.41
CA ILE A 169 -17.35 -4.21 -13.85
C ILE A 169 -16.04 -4.98 -14.05
N ASN A 170 -15.42 -4.90 -15.23
CA ASN A 170 -14.15 -5.57 -15.50
C ASN A 170 -13.03 -5.02 -14.59
N GLY A 171 -13.00 -3.69 -14.39
CA GLY A 171 -12.12 -3.06 -13.41
C GLY A 171 -12.35 -3.59 -12.00
N ALA A 172 -13.61 -3.65 -11.55
CA ALA A 172 -13.95 -4.19 -10.22
C ALA A 172 -13.53 -5.66 -10.06
N ARG A 173 -13.74 -6.49 -11.09
CA ARG A 173 -13.33 -7.92 -11.10
C ARG A 173 -11.83 -8.10 -10.93
N SER A 174 -11.02 -7.20 -11.49
CA SER A 174 -9.55 -7.29 -11.41
C SER A 174 -9.01 -7.21 -9.97
N ILE A 175 -9.75 -6.60 -9.05
CA ILE A 175 -9.32 -6.38 -7.65
C ILE A 175 -9.88 -7.47 -6.70
N VAL A 176 -10.87 -8.27 -7.14
CA VAL A 176 -11.54 -9.28 -6.30
C VAL A 176 -10.55 -10.30 -5.72
N LEU A 177 -9.59 -10.76 -6.52
CA LEU A 177 -8.58 -11.72 -6.04
C LEU A 177 -7.75 -11.12 -4.89
N ALA A 178 -7.30 -9.88 -5.04
CA ALA A 178 -6.57 -9.18 -3.99
C ALA A 178 -7.39 -9.04 -2.70
N LEU A 179 -8.69 -8.71 -2.81
CA LEU A 179 -9.59 -8.62 -1.65
C LEU A 179 -9.74 -9.97 -0.93
N ILE A 180 -9.92 -11.07 -1.67
CA ILE A 180 -10.02 -12.41 -1.07
C ILE A 180 -8.72 -12.76 -0.32
N THR A 181 -7.56 -12.47 -0.90
CA THR A 181 -6.27 -12.75 -0.24
C THR A 181 -6.09 -11.94 1.05
N LEU A 182 -6.46 -10.67 1.06
CA LEU A 182 -6.41 -9.81 2.24
C LEU A 182 -7.39 -10.26 3.34
N LEU A 183 -8.61 -10.67 2.95
CA LEU A 183 -9.60 -11.19 3.90
C LEU A 183 -9.13 -12.50 4.56
N LEU A 184 -8.59 -13.42 3.76
CA LEU A 184 -8.03 -14.68 4.27
C LEU A 184 -6.80 -14.42 5.15
N ALA A 185 -5.94 -13.47 4.78
CA ALA A 185 -4.80 -13.03 5.58
C ALA A 185 -5.22 -12.57 6.98
N TRP A 186 -6.23 -11.69 7.06
CA TRP A 186 -6.76 -11.22 8.34
C TRP A 186 -7.42 -12.34 9.14
N SER A 187 -8.11 -13.26 8.47
CA SER A 187 -8.74 -14.42 9.11
C SER A 187 -7.71 -15.33 9.76
N ILE A 188 -6.61 -15.65 9.05
CA ILE A 188 -5.49 -16.42 9.60
C ILE A 188 -4.82 -15.65 10.74
N GLY A 189 -4.59 -14.35 10.57
CA GLY A 189 -4.01 -13.51 11.62
C GLY A 189 -4.84 -13.48 12.91
N ALA A 190 -6.17 -13.47 12.79
CA ALA A 190 -7.10 -13.54 13.92
C ALA A 190 -7.06 -14.92 14.61
N VAL A 191 -7.09 -16.01 13.85
CA VAL A 191 -6.99 -17.37 14.41
C VAL A 191 -5.65 -17.58 15.12
N CYS A 192 -4.54 -17.13 14.52
CA CYS A 192 -3.22 -17.20 15.15
C CYS A 192 -3.13 -16.37 16.44
N LYS A 193 -3.87 -15.26 16.53
CA LYS A 193 -3.98 -14.45 17.74
C LYS A 193 -4.68 -15.21 18.86
N ASP A 194 -5.82 -15.82 18.55
CA ASP A 194 -6.64 -16.55 19.50
C ASP A 194 -5.94 -17.82 20.01
N LEU A 195 -5.12 -18.45 19.16
CA LEU A 195 -4.27 -19.59 19.53
C LEU A 195 -2.95 -19.18 20.21
N HIS A 196 -2.69 -17.88 20.39
CA HIS A 196 -1.43 -17.36 20.92
C HIS A 196 -0.19 -17.90 20.19
N THR A 197 -0.30 -18.15 18.88
CA THR A 197 0.75 -18.80 18.10
C THR A 197 2.05 -17.98 18.09
N GLY A 198 1.97 -16.65 18.14
CA GLY A 198 3.15 -15.79 18.25
C GLY A 198 3.97 -16.04 19.52
N ALA A 199 3.30 -16.18 20.67
CA ALA A 199 3.96 -16.50 21.94
C ALA A 199 4.53 -17.92 21.95
N TYR A 200 3.83 -18.88 21.32
CA TYR A 200 4.32 -20.25 21.16
C TYR A 200 5.58 -20.32 20.27
N VAL A 201 5.59 -19.63 19.14
CA VAL A 201 6.76 -19.58 18.25
C VAL A 201 7.93 -18.85 18.93
N ALA A 202 7.66 -17.77 19.66
CA ALA A 202 8.68 -17.07 20.44
C ALA A 202 9.36 -17.99 21.47
N SER A 203 8.58 -18.78 22.22
CA SER A 203 9.12 -19.62 23.29
C SER A 203 9.94 -20.80 22.75
N ILE A 204 9.49 -21.47 21.69
CA ILE A 204 10.25 -22.59 21.07
C ILE A 204 11.47 -22.11 20.28
N SER A 205 11.46 -20.86 19.81
CA SER A 205 12.58 -20.27 19.06
C SER A 205 13.56 -19.52 19.95
N SER A 206 13.44 -19.63 21.28
CA SER A 206 14.37 -19.05 22.24
C SER A 206 15.80 -19.53 21.95
N GLY A 207 16.67 -18.59 21.58
CA GLY A 207 18.07 -18.84 21.19
C GLY A 207 18.35 -18.89 19.67
N VAL A 208 17.33 -19.03 18.82
CA VAL A 208 17.46 -18.96 17.34
C VAL A 208 16.88 -17.66 16.79
N LEU A 209 15.74 -17.22 17.33
CA LEU A 209 15.01 -16.04 16.89
C LEU A 209 15.17 -14.93 17.93
N THR A 210 16.17 -14.06 17.75
CA THR A 210 16.29 -12.85 18.55
C THR A 210 15.39 -11.75 17.99
N PRO A 211 14.86 -10.84 18.82
CA PRO A 211 14.08 -9.70 18.33
C PRO A 211 14.85 -8.90 17.25
N GLU A 212 16.16 -8.77 17.38
CA GLU A 212 17.03 -8.00 16.47
C GLU A 212 17.08 -8.54 15.03
N ILE A 213 17.00 -9.87 14.83
CA ILE A 213 17.00 -10.46 13.48
C ILE A 213 15.62 -10.48 12.82
N LEU A 214 14.57 -10.13 13.59
CA LEU A 214 13.19 -10.22 13.12
C LEU A 214 12.91 -9.32 11.90
N PRO A 215 13.38 -8.06 11.84
CA PRO A 215 13.24 -7.24 10.64
C PRO A 215 13.86 -7.88 9.39
N LEU A 216 15.03 -8.52 9.52
CA LEU A 216 15.68 -9.20 8.40
C LEU A 216 14.82 -10.35 7.87
N ILE A 217 14.29 -11.19 8.77
CA ILE A 217 13.44 -12.32 8.41
C ILE A 217 12.15 -11.81 7.76
N ALA A 218 11.53 -10.77 8.32
CA ALA A 218 10.32 -10.17 7.78
C ALA A 218 10.55 -9.55 6.40
N PHE A 219 11.71 -8.92 6.16
CA PHE A 219 12.08 -8.43 4.84
C PHE A 219 12.17 -9.57 3.82
N ILE A 220 12.90 -10.63 4.14
CA ILE A 220 13.10 -11.78 3.24
C ILE A 220 11.78 -12.51 2.98
N SER A 221 10.97 -12.75 4.01
CA SER A 221 9.67 -13.42 3.85
C SER A 221 8.71 -12.57 3.02
N SER A 222 8.66 -11.26 3.27
CA SER A 222 7.83 -10.33 2.49
C SER A 222 8.30 -10.28 1.04
N ALA A 223 9.61 -10.25 0.80
CA ALA A 223 10.18 -10.32 -0.55
C ALA A 223 9.76 -11.59 -1.30
N ILE A 224 9.89 -12.76 -0.67
CA ILE A 224 9.52 -14.04 -1.30
C ILE A 224 8.02 -14.08 -1.63
N ILE A 225 7.18 -13.66 -0.69
CA ILE A 225 5.73 -13.63 -0.88
C ILE A 225 5.34 -12.63 -1.96
N ALA A 226 5.94 -11.43 -1.98
CA ALA A 226 5.67 -10.42 -3.00
C ALA A 226 6.16 -10.86 -4.39
N VAL A 227 7.32 -11.53 -4.51
CA VAL A 227 7.76 -12.13 -5.78
C VAL A 227 6.74 -13.16 -6.27
N ALA A 228 6.28 -14.05 -5.38
CA ALA A 228 5.37 -15.14 -5.73
C ALA A 228 3.95 -14.66 -6.05
N THR A 229 3.47 -13.63 -5.36
CA THR A 229 2.12 -13.07 -5.55
C THR A 229 2.06 -11.98 -6.60
N GLY A 230 3.20 -11.33 -6.92
CA GLY A 230 3.27 -10.19 -7.82
C GLY A 230 2.56 -8.94 -7.28
N THR A 231 2.37 -8.83 -5.95
CA THR A 231 1.73 -7.65 -5.36
C THR A 231 2.43 -7.18 -4.09
N SER A 232 2.79 -5.89 -4.05
CA SER A 232 3.34 -5.25 -2.86
C SER A 232 2.27 -5.00 -1.79
N TYR A 233 1.15 -4.35 -2.14
CA TYR A 233 0.09 -3.99 -1.19
C TYR A 233 -0.58 -5.18 -0.51
N GLY A 234 -0.82 -6.28 -1.24
CA GLY A 234 -1.36 -7.51 -0.67
C GLY A 234 -0.42 -8.12 0.36
N THR A 235 0.88 -8.15 0.05
CA THR A 235 1.92 -8.66 0.95
C THR A 235 2.06 -7.81 2.21
N MET A 236 2.04 -6.48 2.09
CA MET A 236 2.07 -5.57 3.25
C MET A 236 0.85 -5.79 4.16
N GLY A 237 -0.34 -5.88 3.56
CA GLY A 237 -1.59 -6.08 4.30
C GLY A 237 -1.65 -7.43 5.03
N LEU A 238 -0.95 -8.45 4.52
CA LEU A 238 -0.78 -9.76 5.16
C LEU A 238 0.30 -9.74 6.25
N MET A 239 1.48 -9.21 5.95
CA MET A 239 2.67 -9.33 6.81
C MET A 239 2.61 -8.40 8.03
N VAL A 240 2.08 -7.18 7.89
CA VAL A 240 2.04 -6.21 9.02
C VAL A 240 1.25 -6.76 10.22
N PRO A 241 0.00 -7.26 10.08
CA PRO A 241 -0.74 -7.80 11.22
C PRO A 241 -0.05 -9.01 11.88
N ILE A 242 0.63 -9.85 11.10
CA ILE A 242 1.29 -11.06 11.60
C ILE A 242 2.55 -10.69 12.38
N PHE A 243 3.50 -9.99 11.76
CA PHE A 243 4.80 -9.71 12.38
C PHE A 243 4.70 -8.60 13.43
N LEU A 244 4.03 -7.48 13.10
CA LEU A 244 3.89 -6.34 14.01
C LEU A 244 2.83 -6.60 15.08
N GLY A 245 1.72 -7.27 14.72
CA GLY A 245 0.62 -7.52 15.65
C GLY A 245 0.82 -8.72 16.57
N GLN A 246 1.38 -9.83 16.05
CA GLN A 246 1.44 -11.10 16.78
C GLN A 246 2.81 -11.47 17.32
N LEU A 247 3.90 -10.99 16.71
CA LEU A 247 5.23 -11.57 16.96
C LEU A 247 6.17 -10.62 17.73
N ILE A 248 6.31 -9.37 17.29
CA ILE A 248 7.29 -8.44 17.88
C ILE A 248 7.02 -8.14 19.36
N PHE A 249 5.78 -7.87 19.74
CA PHE A 249 5.46 -7.46 21.11
C PHE A 249 5.59 -8.60 22.13
N PRO A 250 5.15 -9.85 21.85
CA PRO A 250 5.43 -10.97 22.73
C PRO A 250 6.93 -11.29 22.83
N MET A 251 7.66 -11.27 21.72
CA MET A 251 9.10 -11.53 21.73
C MET A 251 9.89 -10.49 22.50
N ALA A 252 9.55 -9.21 22.34
CA ALA A 252 10.23 -8.13 23.07
C ALA A 252 9.96 -8.19 24.58
N ALA A 253 8.74 -8.58 24.97
CA ALA A 253 8.38 -8.78 26.37
C ALA A 253 9.12 -9.96 27.00
N ASP A 254 9.24 -11.08 26.29
CA ASP A 254 9.97 -12.28 26.75
C ASP A 254 11.48 -12.02 26.86
N ALA A 255 12.04 -11.26 25.92
CA ALA A 255 13.44 -10.84 25.92
C ALA A 255 13.77 -9.76 26.98
N GLY A 256 12.77 -9.24 27.71
CA GLY A 256 12.95 -8.20 28.72
C GLY A 256 13.44 -6.87 28.16
N LEU A 257 13.16 -6.59 26.88
CA LEU A 257 13.57 -5.34 26.24
C LEU A 257 12.81 -4.14 26.83
N ASP A 258 13.48 -3.00 26.90
CA ASP A 258 12.83 -1.76 27.27
C ASP A 258 11.79 -1.34 26.22
N ALA A 259 10.86 -0.47 26.63
CA ALA A 259 9.79 -0.01 25.76
C ALA A 259 10.32 0.75 24.53
N ASP A 260 11.42 1.49 24.69
CA ASP A 260 12.03 2.27 23.63
C ASP A 260 12.69 1.37 22.58
N THR A 261 13.52 0.39 22.95
CA THR A 261 14.11 -0.55 21.97
C THR A 261 13.02 -1.36 21.28
N SER A 262 11.99 -1.79 22.02
CA SER A 262 10.84 -2.50 21.45
C SER A 262 10.14 -1.67 20.37
N ARG A 263 9.98 -0.35 20.60
CA ARG A 263 9.41 0.58 19.62
C ARG A 263 10.30 0.74 18.39
N HIS A 264 11.61 0.98 18.58
CA HIS A 264 12.56 1.14 17.48
C HIS A 264 12.61 -0.12 16.59
N LEU A 265 12.54 -1.29 17.22
CA LEU A 265 12.51 -2.56 16.52
C LEU A 265 11.19 -2.77 15.76
N ALA A 266 10.05 -2.35 16.34
CA ALA A 266 8.76 -2.37 15.65
C ALA A 266 8.74 -1.41 14.43
N LEU A 267 9.37 -0.24 14.53
CA LEU A 267 9.55 0.69 13.40
C LEU A 267 10.43 0.08 12.31
N ALA A 268 11.56 -0.52 12.69
CA ALA A 268 12.44 -1.23 11.77
C ALA A 268 11.73 -2.42 11.10
N LEU A 269 10.90 -3.15 11.83
CA LEU A 269 10.12 -4.26 11.33
C LEU A 269 9.06 -3.80 10.31
N LEU A 270 8.34 -2.72 10.61
CA LEU A 270 7.39 -2.12 9.66
C LEU A 270 8.12 -1.72 8.37
N ALA A 271 9.22 -0.98 8.49
CA ALA A 271 10.03 -0.56 7.34
C ALA A 271 10.59 -1.75 6.54
N ALA A 272 10.99 -2.82 7.22
CA ALA A 272 11.47 -4.05 6.59
C ALA A 272 10.37 -4.79 5.81
N ILE A 273 9.16 -4.87 6.36
CA ILE A 273 8.01 -5.47 5.66
C ILE A 273 7.65 -4.65 4.42
N LEU A 274 7.59 -3.33 4.56
CA LEU A 274 7.30 -2.42 3.44
C LEU A 274 8.39 -2.55 2.36
N GLY A 275 9.66 -2.45 2.75
CA GLY A 275 10.79 -2.57 1.83
C GLY A 275 10.87 -3.94 1.14
N GLY A 276 10.66 -5.03 1.87
CA GLY A 276 10.67 -6.38 1.33
C GLY A 276 9.53 -6.60 0.34
N SER A 277 8.33 -6.11 0.67
CA SER A 277 7.17 -6.19 -0.22
C SER A 277 7.39 -5.43 -1.53
N VAL A 278 7.97 -4.22 -1.47
CA VAL A 278 8.30 -3.43 -2.68
C VAL A 278 9.43 -4.09 -3.48
N PHE A 279 10.47 -4.60 -2.81
CA PHE A 279 11.55 -5.33 -3.48
C PHE A 279 11.03 -6.54 -4.25
N GLY A 280 10.17 -7.33 -3.62
CA GLY A 280 9.63 -8.52 -4.27
C GLY A 280 8.75 -8.17 -5.46
N ASP A 281 8.01 -7.06 -5.39
CA ASP A 281 7.23 -6.52 -6.51
C ASP A 281 8.13 -6.14 -7.69
N HIS A 282 9.20 -5.37 -7.45
CA HIS A 282 10.16 -4.98 -8.49
C HIS A 282 10.89 -6.15 -9.17
N CYS A 283 11.04 -7.26 -8.45
CA CYS A 283 11.73 -8.45 -8.95
C CYS A 283 10.75 -9.54 -9.44
N SER A 284 9.45 -9.36 -9.24
CA SER A 284 8.46 -10.35 -9.64
C SER A 284 8.37 -10.38 -11.17
N PRO A 285 8.43 -11.56 -11.80
CA PRO A 285 8.14 -11.67 -13.22
C PRO A 285 6.63 -11.47 -13.53
N ILE A 286 5.78 -11.48 -12.48
CA ILE A 286 4.31 -11.43 -12.55
C ILE A 286 3.79 -9.98 -12.42
N SER A 287 4.59 -9.07 -11.84
CA SER A 287 4.26 -7.65 -11.62
C SER A 287 4.50 -6.81 -12.87
#